data_AF-A0A7S3K9S8-F1
#
_entry.id   AF-A0A7S3K9S8-F1
#
_cell.length_a   1.000
_cell.length_b   1.000
_cell.length_c   1.000
_cell.angle_alpha   90.00
_cell.angle_beta   90.00
_cell.angle_gamma   90.00
#
_symmetry.space_group_name_H-M   'P 1'
#
loop_
_entity.id
_entity.type
_entity.pdbx_description
1 polymer ?
#
loop_
_entity_poly.entity_id
_entity_poly.type
_entity_poly.pdbx_seq_one_letter_code
_entity_poly.pdbx_strand_id
1 'polypeptide(L)'
;MEEIEVKFEDIESCVGDSFSGGSRSSSENTILAKEAKEWKNNGPSFHPAVVINNEAYRGFLSADNVFEAICQGFKKHPSECKGVVGDSQDYNGISTEMMILIVVGILACNLVLLILYRRYYKQEMQNDVRMAAHSAVSQYFAIQNNDKEQMNLKAPGI
;
A
#
# COMPACT_ATOMS: atom_id res chain seq x y z
N MET A 1 39.63 -12.92 -23.17
CA MET A 1 40.52 -12.05 -22.36
C MET A 1 41.43 -11.19 -23.22
N GLU A 2 41.63 -11.46 -24.52
CA GLU A 2 42.36 -10.54 -25.42
C GLU A 2 41.58 -9.27 -25.79
N GLU A 3 40.25 -9.28 -25.69
CA GLU A 3 39.40 -8.13 -26.07
C GLU A 3 39.23 -7.09 -24.95
N ILE A 4 39.61 -7.44 -23.72
CA ILE A 4 39.55 -6.57 -22.55
C ILE A 4 41.00 -6.54 -22.08
N GLU A 5 41.73 -5.44 -22.24
CA GLU A 5 43.18 -5.29 -21.99
C GLU A 5 43.59 -5.53 -20.51
N VAL A 6 43.23 -6.67 -19.94
CA VAL A 6 43.46 -7.09 -18.56
C VAL A 6 44.28 -8.36 -18.62
N LYS A 7 45.44 -8.34 -17.98
CA LYS A 7 46.36 -9.49 -17.96
C LYS A 7 45.81 -10.58 -17.06
N PHE A 8 45.96 -11.83 -17.50
CA PHE A 8 45.49 -12.98 -16.75
C PHE A 8 46.22 -13.11 -15.40
N GLU A 9 47.50 -12.77 -15.37
CA GLU A 9 48.33 -12.81 -14.16
C GLU A 9 47.80 -11.89 -13.07
N ASP A 10 47.29 -10.71 -13.45
CA ASP A 10 46.72 -9.74 -12.52
C ASP A 10 45.40 -10.27 -11.92
N ILE A 11 44.60 -10.98 -12.73
CA ILE A 11 43.34 -11.61 -12.28
C ILE A 11 43.64 -12.74 -11.29
N GLU A 12 44.58 -13.64 -11.59
CA GLU A 12 44.96 -14.72 -10.69
C GLU A 12 45.55 -14.20 -9.37
N SER A 13 46.34 -13.12 -9.43
CA SER A 13 46.82 -12.44 -8.21
C SER A 13 45.65 -11.89 -7.41
N CYS A 14 44.74 -11.14 -8.03
CA CYS A 14 43.55 -10.57 -7.36
C CYS A 14 42.68 -11.66 -6.71
N VAL A 15 42.47 -12.77 -7.42
CA VAL A 15 41.74 -13.93 -6.89
C VAL A 15 42.49 -14.55 -5.71
N GLY A 16 43.81 -14.73 -5.81
CA GLY A 16 44.64 -15.24 -4.72
C GLY A 16 44.59 -14.37 -3.46
N ASP A 17 44.75 -13.05 -3.64
CA ASP A 17 44.81 -12.06 -2.57
C ASP A 17 43.46 -11.85 -1.87
N SER A 18 42.35 -12.21 -2.53
CA SER A 18 41.00 -12.06 -1.97
C SER A 18 40.69 -13.02 -0.82
N PHE A 19 41.47 -14.09 -0.65
CA PHE A 19 41.29 -15.08 0.43
C PHE A 19 42.16 -14.76 1.64
N SER A 20 41.63 -14.92 2.85
CA SER A 20 42.30 -14.62 4.14
C SER A 20 43.48 -15.56 4.51
N GLY A 21 44.08 -16.24 3.53
CA GLY A 21 45.14 -17.24 3.68
C GLY A 21 44.61 -18.69 3.76
N GLY A 22 45.40 -19.65 3.26
CA GLY A 22 45.06 -21.09 3.25
C GLY A 22 44.60 -21.63 1.88
N SER A 23 43.95 -22.80 1.87
CA SER A 23 43.38 -23.38 0.65
C SER A 23 42.13 -22.60 0.22
N ARG A 24 41.94 -22.38 -1.09
CA ARG A 24 40.74 -21.73 -1.67
C ARG A 24 39.42 -22.41 -1.24
N SER A 25 39.46 -23.68 -0.88
CA SER A 25 38.28 -24.45 -0.44
C SER A 25 37.86 -24.22 1.01
N SER A 26 38.78 -23.73 1.87
CA SER A 26 38.56 -23.62 3.31
C SER A 26 38.66 -22.18 3.83
N SER A 27 39.21 -21.28 3.02
CA SER A 27 39.42 -19.88 3.39
C SER A 27 38.25 -19.02 2.94
N GLU A 28 37.97 -17.98 3.73
CA GLU A 28 36.92 -17.00 3.41
C GLU A 28 37.42 -16.04 2.33
N ASN A 29 36.57 -15.78 1.35
CA ASN A 29 36.83 -14.75 0.34
C ASN A 29 36.28 -13.41 0.84
N THR A 30 37.17 -12.47 1.14
CA THR A 30 36.85 -11.17 1.73
C THR A 30 35.99 -10.30 0.81
N ILE A 31 36.19 -10.39 -0.50
CA ILE A 31 35.42 -9.64 -1.51
C ILE A 31 33.99 -10.15 -1.54
N LEU A 32 33.79 -11.46 -1.69
CA LEU A 32 32.46 -12.06 -1.71
C LEU A 32 31.72 -11.89 -0.39
N ALA A 33 32.42 -11.97 0.75
CA ALA A 33 31.83 -11.71 2.07
C ALA A 33 31.33 -10.26 2.19
N LYS A 34 32.11 -9.29 1.68
CA LYS A 34 31.72 -7.88 1.63
C LYS A 34 30.51 -7.68 0.72
N GLU A 35 30.52 -8.24 -0.49
CA GLU A 35 29.41 -8.14 -1.43
C GLU A 35 28.13 -8.77 -0.88
N ALA A 36 28.22 -9.96 -0.27
CA ALA A 36 27.08 -10.61 0.38
C ALA A 36 26.48 -9.76 1.50
N LYS A 37 27.33 -9.06 2.27
CA LYS A 37 26.89 -8.13 3.32
C LYS A 37 26.21 -6.90 2.72
N GLU A 38 26.75 -6.32 1.67
CA GLU A 38 26.15 -5.17 0.97
C GLU A 38 24.80 -5.56 0.34
N TRP A 39 24.73 -6.72 -0.31
CA TRP A 39 23.49 -7.27 -0.87
C TRP A 39 22.43 -7.54 0.21
N LYS A 40 22.85 -8.09 1.35
CA LYS A 40 21.93 -8.31 2.48
C LYS A 40 21.32 -7.02 3.02
N ASN A 41 22.04 -5.90 2.94
CA ASN A 41 21.58 -4.63 3.48
C ASN A 41 20.71 -3.85 2.48
N ASN A 42 21.11 -3.80 1.21
CA ASN A 42 20.53 -2.88 0.22
C ASN A 42 19.97 -3.60 -1.02
N GLY A 43 20.26 -4.88 -1.19
CA GLY A 43 19.83 -5.67 -2.35
C GLY A 43 18.39 -6.18 -2.20
N PRO A 44 17.66 -6.31 -3.30
CA PRO A 44 16.37 -6.98 -3.29
C PRO A 44 16.54 -8.51 -3.20
N SER A 45 15.48 -9.21 -2.78
CA SER A 45 15.49 -10.67 -2.61
C SER A 45 15.46 -11.49 -3.92
N PHE A 46 15.58 -10.84 -5.08
CA PHE A 46 15.46 -11.48 -6.40
C PHE A 46 16.58 -11.05 -7.34
N HIS A 47 16.83 -11.88 -8.36
CA HIS A 47 17.81 -11.63 -9.42
C HIS A 47 17.16 -11.78 -10.80
N PRO A 48 17.61 -11.04 -11.83
CA PRO A 48 18.62 -9.98 -11.78
C PRO A 48 18.08 -8.73 -11.05
N ALA A 49 18.98 -7.96 -10.46
CA ALA A 49 18.62 -6.73 -9.76
C ALA A 49 19.79 -5.75 -9.75
N VAL A 50 19.45 -4.47 -9.64
CA VAL A 50 20.38 -3.34 -9.64
C VAL A 50 20.09 -2.48 -8.43
N VAL A 51 21.15 -1.95 -7.82
CA VAL A 51 21.08 -0.97 -6.73
C VAL A 51 21.68 0.32 -7.26
N ILE A 52 20.94 1.42 -7.18
CA ILE A 52 21.36 2.75 -7.62
C ILE A 52 21.34 3.65 -6.40
N ASN A 53 22.46 4.33 -6.08
CA ASN A 53 22.58 5.22 -4.92
C ASN A 53 22.15 4.57 -3.58
N ASN A 54 22.57 3.32 -3.34
CA ASN A 54 22.20 2.50 -2.17
C ASN A 54 20.71 2.16 -2.06
N GLU A 55 19.91 2.37 -3.09
CA GLU A 55 18.51 1.98 -3.14
C GLU A 55 18.26 0.90 -4.20
N ALA A 56 17.50 -0.13 -3.84
CA ALA A 56 17.13 -1.20 -4.77
C ALA A 56 16.22 -0.65 -5.87
N TYR A 57 16.63 -0.81 -7.13
CA TYR A 57 15.82 -0.45 -8.28
C TYR A 57 14.62 -1.39 -8.40
N ARG A 58 13.40 -0.84 -8.39
CA ARG A 58 12.14 -1.60 -8.42
C ARG A 58 11.43 -1.61 -9.78
N GLY A 59 11.96 -0.89 -10.77
CA GLY A 59 11.36 -0.79 -12.10
C GLY A 59 11.67 -2.01 -12.97
N PHE A 60 11.18 -1.97 -14.21
CA PHE A 60 11.54 -2.97 -15.21
C PHE A 60 13.00 -2.81 -15.63
N LEU A 61 13.79 -3.88 -15.51
CA LEU A 61 15.21 -3.92 -15.87
C LEU A 61 15.40 -3.89 -17.40
N SER A 62 15.22 -2.71 -18.00
CA SER A 62 15.70 -2.39 -19.34
C SER A 62 16.86 -1.40 -19.25
N ALA A 63 17.73 -1.39 -20.27
CA ALA A 63 18.83 -0.45 -20.35
C ALA A 63 18.35 1.00 -20.27
N ASP A 64 17.28 1.34 -20.99
CA ASP A 64 16.72 2.70 -21.01
C ASP A 64 16.22 3.14 -19.64
N ASN A 65 15.47 2.27 -18.93
CA ASN A 65 14.89 2.61 -17.64
C ASN A 65 15.95 2.71 -16.54
N VAL A 66 16.98 1.86 -16.60
CA VAL A 66 18.12 1.91 -15.66
C VAL A 66 18.94 3.17 -15.93
N PHE A 67 19.18 3.50 -17.21
CA PHE A 67 19.89 4.72 -17.58
C PHE A 67 19.14 5.98 -17.16
N GLU A 68 17.83 6.02 -17.36
CA GLU A 68 16.96 7.09 -16.87
C GLU A 68 17.04 7.23 -15.35
N ALA A 69 16.95 6.13 -14.61
CA ALA A 69 17.05 6.15 -13.14
C ALA A 69 18.42 6.64 -12.64
N ILE A 70 19.50 6.26 -13.34
CA ILE A 70 20.85 6.80 -13.07
C ILE A 70 20.87 8.31 -13.30
N CYS A 71 20.33 8.77 -14.43
CA CYS A 71 20.27 10.19 -14.78
C CYS A 71 19.47 11.01 -13.75
N GLN A 72 18.35 10.49 -13.27
CA GLN A 72 17.52 11.10 -12.22
C GLN A 72 18.25 11.18 -10.86
N GLY A 73 19.28 10.38 -10.64
CA GLY A 73 20.09 10.40 -9.42
C GLY A 73 21.04 11.60 -9.31
N PHE A 74 21.25 12.36 -10.39
CA PHE A 74 22.19 13.48 -10.38
C PHE A 74 21.54 14.80 -9.96
N LYS A 75 22.19 15.55 -9.07
CA LYS A 75 21.77 16.93 -8.73
C LYS A 75 21.86 17.90 -9.92
N LYS A 76 22.85 17.69 -10.79
CA LYS A 76 23.07 18.44 -12.03
C LYS A 76 23.26 17.42 -13.13
N HIS A 77 22.31 17.36 -14.06
CA HIS A 77 22.31 16.33 -15.09
C HIS A 77 23.52 16.51 -16.04
N PRO A 78 24.26 15.43 -16.36
CA PRO A 78 25.31 15.46 -17.37
C PRO A 78 24.70 15.57 -18.78
N SER A 79 25.52 15.95 -19.76
CA SER A 79 25.09 16.18 -21.15
C SER A 79 24.47 14.93 -21.81
N GLU A 80 24.91 13.76 -21.37
CA GLU A 80 24.55 12.43 -21.83
C GLU A 80 23.12 12.06 -21.40
N CYS A 81 22.60 12.71 -20.35
CA CYS A 81 21.22 12.52 -19.89
C CYS A 81 20.20 13.39 -20.63
N LYS A 82 20.64 14.24 -21.58
CA LYS A 82 19.74 15.10 -22.36
C LYS A 82 18.81 14.25 -23.23
N GLY A 83 17.51 14.44 -23.06
CA GLY A 83 16.49 13.75 -23.84
C GLY A 83 16.10 12.35 -23.34
N VAL A 84 16.83 11.80 -22.35
CA VAL A 84 16.46 10.54 -21.68
C VAL A 84 15.53 10.81 -20.52
N VAL A 85 15.92 11.74 -19.64
CA VAL A 85 14.98 12.34 -18.71
C VAL A 85 14.22 13.35 -19.55
N GLY A 86 13.13 12.90 -20.17
CA GLY A 86 12.30 13.73 -21.04
C GLY A 86 12.09 15.05 -20.33
N ASP A 87 12.48 16.15 -21.01
CA ASP A 87 12.65 17.51 -20.47
C ASP A 87 11.79 17.61 -19.23
N SER A 88 12.41 17.41 -18.07
CA SER A 88 11.69 17.47 -16.81
C SER A 88 11.37 18.94 -16.65
N GLN A 89 10.35 19.40 -17.40
CA GLN A 89 9.41 20.38 -16.92
C GLN A 89 9.29 20.07 -15.45
N ASP A 90 9.54 21.06 -14.61
CA ASP A 90 9.23 21.01 -13.20
C ASP A 90 7.83 20.42 -13.06
N TYR A 91 7.76 19.09 -12.99
CA TYR A 91 6.63 18.38 -12.49
C TYR A 91 6.71 18.83 -11.05
N ASN A 92 5.95 19.87 -10.75
CA ASN A 92 5.48 20.14 -9.42
C ASN A 92 4.78 18.86 -9.01
N GLY A 93 5.58 17.87 -8.57
CA GLY A 93 5.12 16.63 -8.00
C GLY A 93 4.12 17.04 -6.95
N ILE A 94 3.04 16.26 -6.85
CA ILE A 94 1.96 16.51 -5.89
C ILE A 94 2.59 16.95 -4.58
N SER A 95 2.48 18.25 -4.30
CA SER A 95 3.11 18.85 -3.13
C SER A 95 2.66 18.05 -1.93
N THR A 96 3.53 17.89 -0.93
CA THR A 96 3.19 17.19 0.31
C THR A 96 1.86 17.71 0.89
N GLU A 97 1.56 18.99 0.67
CA GLU A 97 0.29 19.63 1.00
C GLU A 97 -0.92 19.04 0.23
N MET A 98 -0.80 18.82 -1.08
CA MET A 98 -1.83 18.17 -1.90
C MET A 98 -2.03 16.70 -1.48
N MET A 99 -0.96 16.00 -1.11
CA MET A 99 -1.08 14.61 -0.62
C MET A 99 -1.89 14.55 0.69
N ILE A 100 -1.63 15.48 1.61
CA ILE A 100 -2.37 15.59 2.88
C ILE A 100 -3.84 15.92 2.61
N LEU A 101 -4.14 16.85 1.70
CA LEU A 101 -5.51 17.21 1.33
C LEU A 101 -6.29 16.01 0.77
N ILE A 102 -5.66 15.18 -0.07
CA ILE A 102 -6.30 13.96 -0.59
C ILE A 102 -6.64 12.99 0.54
N VAL A 103 -5.70 12.74 1.45
CA VAL A 103 -5.90 11.83 2.58
C VAL A 103 -7.02 12.33 3.50
N VAL A 104 -6.99 13.62 3.86
CA VAL A 104 -8.04 14.25 4.68
C VAL A 104 -9.39 14.23 3.96
N GLY A 105 -9.41 14.45 2.64
CA GLY A 105 -10.61 14.37 1.82
C GLY A 105 -11.25 12.99 1.83
N ILE A 106 -10.45 11.92 1.75
CA ILE A 106 -10.94 10.53 1.84
C ILE A 106 -11.52 10.26 3.23
N LEU A 107 -10.85 10.71 4.30
CA LEU A 107 -11.37 10.55 5.67
C LEU A 107 -12.67 11.31 5.88
N ALA A 108 -12.75 12.55 5.39
CA ALA A 108 -13.96 13.36 5.45
C ALA A 108 -15.11 12.72 4.67
N CYS A 109 -14.84 12.18 3.47
CA CYS A 109 -15.84 11.47 2.66
C CYS A 109 -16.39 10.24 3.40
N ASN A 110 -15.52 9.42 3.99
CA ASN A 110 -15.93 8.28 4.81
C ASN A 110 -16.77 8.72 6.04
N LEU A 111 -16.40 9.82 6.69
CA LEU A 111 -17.14 10.36 7.82
C LEU A 111 -18.53 10.87 7.41
N VAL A 112 -18.64 11.52 6.25
CA VAL A 112 -19.93 11.95 5.68
C VAL A 112 -20.81 10.75 5.37
N LEU A 113 -20.26 9.69 4.75
CA LEU A 113 -21.00 8.45 4.49
C LEU A 113 -21.52 7.82 5.79
N LEU A 114 -20.70 7.78 6.85
CA LEU A 114 -21.12 7.27 8.16
C LEU A 114 -22.23 8.12 8.79
N ILE A 115 -22.18 9.44 8.65
CA ILE A 115 -23.23 10.35 9.15
C ILE A 115 -24.54 10.13 8.38
N LEU A 116 -24.47 10.02 7.06
CA LEU A 116 -25.64 9.75 6.22
C LEU A 116 -26.26 8.39 6.56
N TYR A 117 -25.42 7.37 6.72
CA TYR A 117 -25.86 6.03 7.15
C TYR A 117 -26.55 6.07 8.51
N ARG A 118 -25.95 6.74 9.51
CA ARG A 118 -26.57 6.90 10.83
C ARG A 118 -27.89 7.65 10.78
N ARG A 119 -28.00 8.68 9.94
CA ARG A 119 -29.25 9.44 9.77
C ARG A 119 -30.34 8.57 9.16
N TYR A 120 -30.01 7.84 8.10
CA TYR A 120 -30.94 6.94 7.44
C TYR A 120 -31.42 5.84 8.40
N TYR A 121 -30.50 5.16 9.08
CA TYR A 121 -30.83 4.08 10.02
C TYR A 121 -31.70 4.56 11.19
N LYS A 122 -31.43 5.75 11.73
CA LYS A 122 -32.25 6.33 12.80
C LYS A 122 -33.69 6.59 12.33
N GLN A 123 -33.88 6.99 11.08
CA GLN A 123 -35.21 7.23 10.52
C GLN A 123 -35.98 5.93 10.36
N GLU A 124 -35.32 4.86 9.92
CA GLU A 124 -35.91 3.51 9.81
C GLU A 124 -36.35 2.97 11.17
N MET A 125 -35.49 3.05 12.19
CA MET A 125 -35.85 2.63 13.56
C MET A 125 -37.08 3.36 14.12
N GLN A 126 -37.26 4.65 13.81
CA GLN A 126 -38.44 5.39 14.28
C GLN A 126 -39.73 4.92 13.59
N ASN A 127 -39.65 4.47 12.35
CA ASN A 127 -40.79 3.91 11.64
C ASN A 127 -41.17 2.55 12.22
N ASP A 128 -40.20 1.70 12.54
CA ASP A 128 -40.44 0.40 13.16
C ASP A 128 -41.06 0.53 14.55
N VAL A 129 -40.55 1.46 15.38
CA VAL A 129 -41.12 1.73 16.72
C VAL A 129 -42.56 2.25 16.61
N ARG A 130 -42.85 3.14 15.65
CA ARG A 130 -44.23 3.59 15.40
C ARG A 130 -45.13 2.44 14.96
N MET A 131 -44.66 1.58 14.07
CA MET A 131 -45.41 0.43 13.59
C MET A 131 -45.72 -0.56 14.71
N ALA A 132 -44.75 -0.83 15.59
CA ALA A 132 -44.93 -1.66 16.79
C ALA A 132 -45.92 -1.03 17.80
N ALA A 133 -45.90 0.29 17.97
CA ALA A 133 -46.86 0.98 18.83
C ALA A 133 -48.30 0.88 18.28
N HIS A 134 -48.48 1.06 16.97
CA HIS A 134 -49.79 0.92 16.33
C HIS A 134 -50.33 -0.51 16.42
N SER A 135 -49.48 -1.53 16.24
CA SER A 135 -49.90 -2.93 16.37
C SER A 135 -50.31 -3.28 17.80
N ALA A 136 -49.54 -2.82 18.80
CA ALA A 136 -49.86 -3.04 20.22
C ALA A 136 -51.19 -2.36 20.60
N VAL A 137 -51.40 -1.11 20.21
CA VAL A 137 -52.65 -0.38 20.50
C VAL A 137 -53.85 -1.05 19.82
N SER A 138 -53.71 -1.51 18.57
CA SER A 138 -54.76 -2.26 17.87
C SER A 138 -55.14 -3.56 18.60
N GLN A 139 -54.16 -4.26 19.19
CA GLN A 139 -54.43 -5.47 19.99
C GLN A 139 -55.21 -5.13 21.27
N TYR A 140 -54.87 -4.04 21.96
CA TYR A 140 -55.63 -3.59 23.13
C TYR A 140 -57.09 -3.25 22.82
N PHE A 141 -57.34 -2.56 21.70
CA PHE A 141 -58.72 -2.26 21.28
C PHE A 141 -59.50 -3.52 20.90
N ALA A 142 -58.86 -4.52 20.28
CA ALA A 142 -59.51 -5.78 19.93
C ALA A 142 -59.92 -6.59 21.17
N ILE A 143 -59.06 -6.64 22.20
CA ILE A 143 -59.38 -7.31 23.47
C ILE A 143 -60.54 -6.58 24.19
N GLN A 144 -60.49 -5.25 24.24
CA GLN A 144 -61.52 -4.47 24.93
C GLN A 144 -62.90 -4.57 24.26
N ASN A 145 -62.96 -4.69 22.94
CA ASN A 145 -64.22 -4.93 22.23
C ASN A 145 -64.77 -6.34 22.49
N ASN A 146 -63.90 -7.36 22.46
CA ASN A 146 -64.30 -8.74 22.78
C ASN A 146 -64.81 -8.87 24.23
N ASP A 147 -64.18 -8.18 25.20
CA ASP A 147 -64.64 -8.18 26.60
C ASP A 147 -66.02 -7.52 26.78
N LYS A 148 -66.28 -6.42 26.04
CA LYS A 148 -67.60 -5.77 26.03
C LYS A 148 -68.69 -6.67 25.44
N GLU A 149 -68.39 -7.40 24.37
CA GLU A 149 -69.32 -8.37 23.79
C GLU A 149 -69.62 -9.51 24.76
N GLN A 150 -68.60 -10.03 25.47
CA GLN A 150 -68.83 -11.05 26.50
C GLN A 150 -69.65 -10.53 27.69
N MET A 151 -69.48 -9.28 28.10
CA MET A 151 -70.32 -8.67 29.14
C MET A 151 -71.78 -8.52 28.71
N ASN A 152 -72.03 -8.16 27.45
CA ASN A 152 -73.40 -8.10 26.90
C ASN A 152 -74.05 -9.49 26.76
N LEU A 153 -73.27 -10.53 26.46
CA LEU A 153 -73.75 -11.92 26.40
C LEU A 153 -74.05 -12.52 27.78
N LYS A 154 -73.40 -12.03 28.84
CA LYS A 154 -73.60 -12.51 30.22
C LYS A 154 -74.73 -11.80 30.98
N ALA A 155 -75.38 -10.82 30.35
CA ALA A 155 -76.56 -10.13 30.88
C ALA A 155 -77.87 -10.51 30.16
N PRO A 156 -78.33 -11.77 30.14
CA PRO A 156 -79.72 -12.07 29.84
C PRO A 156 -80.55 -12.09 31.13
N GLY A 157 -81.55 -11.20 31.19
CA GLY A 157 -82.79 -11.42 31.94
C GLY A 157 -82.77 -11.14 33.45
N ILE A 158 -83.24 -9.95 33.81
CA ILE A 158 -84.33 -9.85 34.79
C ILE A 158 -85.62 -9.78 33.98
#